data_AF-A0A5C5WYW7-F1
#
_entry.id   AF-A0A5C5WYW7-F1
#
_cell.length_a   1.000
_cell.length_b   1.000
_cell.length_c   1.000
_cell.angle_alpha   90.00
_cell.angle_beta   90.00
_cell.angle_gamma   90.00
#
_symmetry.space_group_name_H-M   'P 1'
#
loop_
_entity.id
_entity.type
_entity.pdbx_description
1 polymer ?
#
loop_
_entity_poly.entity_id
_entity_poly.type
_entity_poly.pdbx_seq_one_letter_code
_entity_poly.pdbx_strand_id
1 'polypeptide(L)'
;MILKRGQRTRRWLPSGNWIIGGWLIGAMAIAASLPATAEETLVSTAPPPTWSALTKVFQGDAQRPAETHQIAYQNGVYYDFSAAESQPWVIFDLGQSRVIMLDRERQQRTSIATGDLVRLTARAESEITDEQQRARFGMDAQPMRTSDLNFALDYEGTRYRISGMRASNPDVAAQYGRFVDWVCRLNIARPRGVPPFARMKLNEMMTSHDVLPEETKVTLTRYLGADRIAATIRLRSSMSLQNEIDDAIASQIQDAQTMRVVFEEVPWDQYEH
;
A
#
# COMPACT_ATOMS: atom_id res chain seq x y z
N MET A 1 21.95 -44.35 -20.31
CA MET A 1 23.08 -44.07 -19.38
C MET A 1 23.11 -42.55 -19.21
N ILE A 2 22.36 -41.96 -18.27
CA ILE A 2 22.74 -41.59 -16.88
C ILE A 2 24.06 -40.77 -16.91
N LEU A 3 24.19 -39.50 -16.48
CA LEU A 3 23.79 -38.77 -15.26
C LEU A 3 23.31 -37.33 -15.64
N LYS A 4 22.31 -36.66 -15.04
CA LYS A 4 21.97 -36.24 -13.65
C LYS A 4 22.84 -35.14 -13.00
N ARG A 5 22.13 -34.06 -12.65
CA ARG A 5 22.31 -33.06 -11.55
C ARG A 5 23.21 -31.84 -11.74
N GLY A 6 22.58 -30.68 -11.54
CA GLY A 6 23.18 -29.39 -11.20
C GLY A 6 22.13 -28.41 -10.65
N GLN A 7 21.37 -28.82 -9.62
CA GLN A 7 20.52 -27.89 -8.87
C GLN A 7 21.42 -26.84 -8.18
N ARG A 8 21.31 -25.57 -8.59
CA ARG A 8 21.81 -24.43 -7.81
C ARG A 8 20.72 -24.00 -6.84
N THR A 9 20.75 -24.58 -5.65
CA THR A 9 20.05 -24.07 -4.47
C THR A 9 20.57 -22.67 -4.16
N ARG A 10 19.75 -21.62 -4.36
CA ARG A 10 20.03 -20.29 -3.78
C ARG A 10 19.89 -20.41 -2.28
N ARG A 11 21.05 -20.39 -1.63
CA ARG A 11 21.26 -20.45 -0.19
C ARG A 11 20.87 -19.09 0.41
N TRP A 12 19.62 -18.95 0.85
CA TRP A 12 19.25 -18.00 1.90
C TRP A 12 19.74 -18.63 3.22
N LEU A 13 20.73 -18.04 3.88
CA LEU A 13 21.05 -18.41 5.27
C LEU A 13 20.09 -17.64 6.18
N PRO A 14 19.46 -18.35 7.12
CA PRO A 14 19.83 -18.11 8.50
C PRO A 14 20.20 -19.44 9.16
N SER A 15 21.44 -19.52 9.63
CA SER A 15 21.87 -20.57 10.56
C SER A 15 21.62 -20.08 11.98
N GLY A 16 20.61 -20.65 12.64
CA GLY A 16 20.33 -20.42 14.06
C GLY A 16 19.17 -21.26 14.55
N ASN A 17 19.49 -22.39 15.19
CA ASN A 17 18.58 -23.25 15.95
C ASN A 17 18.04 -22.49 17.17
N TRP A 18 16.72 -22.47 17.40
CA TRP A 18 16.17 -22.44 18.76
C TRP A 18 14.90 -23.29 18.87
N ILE A 19 14.91 -24.14 19.90
CA ILE A 19 13.93 -25.15 20.29
C ILE A 19 13.08 -24.59 21.46
N ILE A 20 11.77 -24.87 21.40
CA ILE A 20 10.74 -25.10 22.45
C ILE A 20 10.81 -24.28 23.76
N GLY A 21 9.67 -23.67 24.13
CA GLY A 21 9.32 -23.37 25.51
C GLY A 21 8.00 -22.61 25.64
N GLY A 22 6.88 -23.32 25.82
CA GLY A 22 5.62 -22.72 26.23
C GLY A 22 5.54 -22.56 27.75
N TRP A 23 4.62 -21.72 28.23
CA TRP A 23 3.87 -21.92 29.49
C TRP A 23 2.52 -21.16 29.44
N LEU A 24 1.50 -21.88 29.90
CA LEU A 24 0.17 -21.41 30.32
C LEU A 24 0.24 -20.58 31.61
N ILE A 25 -0.85 -19.83 31.87
CA ILE A 25 -1.52 -19.44 33.15
C ILE A 25 -2.16 -18.06 32.87
N GLY A 26 -3.42 -17.74 33.14
CA GLY A 26 -4.51 -18.42 33.81
C GLY A 26 -5.72 -17.46 33.77
N ALA A 27 -6.92 -18.03 33.77
CA ALA A 27 -8.17 -17.29 33.79
C ALA A 27 -8.40 -16.57 35.13
N MET A 28 -9.00 -15.38 35.09
CA MET A 28 -9.97 -14.99 36.12
C MET A 28 -10.96 -13.96 35.55
N ALA A 29 -12.22 -14.38 35.49
CA ALA A 29 -13.36 -13.53 35.21
C ALA A 29 -13.85 -12.85 36.49
N ILE A 30 -14.20 -11.57 36.41
CA ILE A 30 -15.13 -10.94 37.34
C ILE A 30 -16.15 -10.19 36.48
N ALA A 31 -17.38 -10.71 36.48
CA ALA A 31 -18.54 -10.08 35.89
C ALA A 31 -19.04 -8.97 36.84
N ALA A 32 -19.20 -7.76 36.30
CA ALA A 32 -20.00 -6.70 36.90
C ALA A 32 -20.94 -6.17 35.82
N SER A 33 -22.20 -6.55 35.94
CA SER A 33 -23.31 -6.09 35.11
C SER A 33 -23.69 -4.64 35.46
N LEU A 34 -23.57 -3.74 34.48
CA LEU A 34 -24.21 -2.42 34.49
C LEU A 34 -25.12 -2.33 33.25
N PRO A 35 -26.34 -1.78 33.37
CA PRO A 35 -27.19 -1.52 32.22
C PRO A 35 -26.77 -0.17 31.63
N ALA A 36 -26.10 -0.20 30.48
CA ALA A 36 -25.87 1.00 29.68
C ALA A 36 -26.59 0.79 28.35
N THR A 37 -27.73 1.47 28.24
CA THR A 37 -28.38 1.93 27.01
C THR A 37 -27.62 1.61 25.74
N ALA A 38 -28.14 0.64 24.98
CA ALA A 38 -27.76 0.47 23.59
C ALA A 38 -28.18 1.74 22.85
N GLU A 39 -27.21 2.61 22.56
CA GLU A 39 -27.35 3.50 21.41
C GLU A 39 -27.47 2.58 20.19
N GLU A 40 -28.69 2.43 19.69
CA GLU A 40 -28.96 1.92 18.36
C GLU A 40 -28.12 2.75 17.39
N THR A 41 -26.96 2.22 17.05
CA THR A 41 -26.14 2.74 15.96
C THR A 41 -27.00 2.54 14.72
N LEU A 42 -27.66 3.61 14.28
CA LEU A 42 -28.41 3.63 13.03
C LEU A 42 -27.46 3.14 11.95
N VAL A 43 -27.62 1.88 11.53
CA VAL A 43 -26.89 1.31 10.41
C VAL A 43 -27.32 2.13 9.21
N SER A 44 -26.41 3.00 8.75
CA SER A 44 -26.61 3.78 7.54
C SER A 44 -27.01 2.85 6.40
N THR A 45 -28.23 2.98 5.89
CA THR A 45 -28.77 2.21 4.76
C THR A 45 -28.33 2.78 3.42
N ALA A 46 -27.57 3.88 3.41
CA ALA A 46 -27.03 4.44 2.19
C ALA A 46 -25.95 3.51 1.63
N PRO A 47 -25.94 3.23 0.31
CA PRO A 47 -24.84 2.49 -0.29
C PRO A 47 -23.52 3.22 -0.02
N PRO A 48 -22.40 2.49 0.19
CA PRO A 48 -21.12 3.13 0.42
C PRO A 48 -20.78 4.07 -0.75
N PRO A 49 -20.17 5.24 -0.47
CA PRO A 49 -19.88 6.21 -1.51
C PRO A 49 -18.97 5.60 -2.57
N THR A 50 -19.22 5.98 -3.82
CA THR A 50 -18.32 5.71 -4.95
C THR A 50 -17.50 6.96 -5.21
N TRP A 51 -16.23 6.80 -5.55
CA TRP A 51 -15.36 7.94 -5.83
C TRP A 51 -14.23 7.54 -6.77
N SER A 52 -13.62 8.57 -7.37
CA SER A 52 -12.40 8.44 -8.12
C SER A 52 -11.39 9.50 -7.72
N ALA A 53 -10.11 9.24 -7.96
CA ALA A 53 -9.03 10.17 -7.70
C ALA A 53 -7.99 10.10 -8.82
N LEU A 54 -7.57 11.26 -9.31
CA LEU A 54 -6.46 11.37 -10.23
C LEU A 54 -5.20 11.70 -9.45
N THR A 55 -4.21 10.82 -9.50
CA THR A 55 -2.89 11.04 -8.90
C THR A 55 -1.84 11.25 -9.98
N LYS A 56 -1.05 12.31 -9.86
CA LYS A 56 0.08 12.61 -10.73
C LYS A 56 1.35 12.65 -9.91
N VAL A 57 2.39 11.94 -10.33
CA VAL A 57 3.70 11.90 -9.67
C VAL A 57 4.74 12.57 -10.55
N PHE A 58 5.52 13.48 -9.97
CA PHE A 58 6.56 14.28 -10.61
C PHE A 58 7.91 13.98 -9.97
N GLN A 59 8.97 14.01 -10.76
CA GLN A 59 10.34 13.81 -10.30
C GLN A 59 11.14 15.11 -10.43
N GLY A 60 11.83 15.50 -9.35
CA GLY A 60 12.54 16.78 -9.29
C GLY A 60 11.58 17.96 -9.53
N ASP A 61 12.02 18.88 -10.39
CA ASP A 61 11.26 20.07 -10.77
C ASP A 61 10.54 19.89 -12.12
N ALA A 62 10.38 18.64 -12.58
CA ALA A 62 9.72 18.34 -13.84
C ALA A 62 8.27 18.85 -13.86
N GLN A 63 7.90 19.50 -14.97
CA GLN A 63 6.56 20.03 -15.18
C GLN A 63 5.57 18.97 -15.69
N ARG A 64 6.09 17.90 -16.32
CA ARG A 64 5.28 16.76 -16.75
C ARG A 64 5.37 15.65 -15.70
N PRO A 65 4.25 14.97 -15.39
CA PRO A 65 4.28 13.85 -14.47
C PRO A 65 5.09 12.69 -15.08
N ALA A 66 5.88 12.03 -14.25
CA ALA A 66 6.53 10.77 -14.57
C ALA A 66 5.53 9.60 -14.52
N GLU A 67 4.53 9.68 -13.63
CA GLU A 67 3.47 8.67 -13.50
C GLU A 67 2.12 9.36 -13.33
N THR A 68 1.07 8.75 -13.86
CA THR A 68 -0.32 9.20 -13.69
C THR A 68 -1.20 7.99 -13.47
N HIS A 69 -2.01 8.05 -12.42
CA HIS A 69 -2.86 6.97 -11.95
C HIS A 69 -4.28 7.47 -11.79
N GLN A 70 -5.25 6.75 -12.36
CA GLN A 70 -6.66 6.90 -12.03
C GLN A 70 -7.03 5.84 -11.01
N ILE A 71 -7.41 6.29 -9.82
CA ILE A 71 -7.81 5.42 -8.72
C ILE A 71 -9.33 5.49 -8.62
N ALA A 72 -10.00 4.36 -8.49
CA ALA A 72 -11.44 4.31 -8.29
C ALA A 72 -11.81 3.37 -7.16
N TYR A 73 -12.88 3.70 -6.44
CA TYR A 73 -13.50 2.81 -5.48
C TYR A 73 -14.97 2.62 -5.85
N GLN A 74 -15.36 1.36 -6.02
CA GLN A 74 -16.74 0.98 -6.28
C GLN A 74 -17.05 -0.35 -5.60
N ASN A 75 -18.12 -0.41 -4.81
CA ASN A 75 -18.65 -1.64 -4.21
C ASN A 75 -17.60 -2.48 -3.45
N GLY A 76 -16.69 -1.83 -2.70
CA GLY A 76 -15.67 -2.53 -1.91
C GLY A 76 -14.42 -2.95 -2.70
N VAL A 77 -14.34 -2.60 -3.98
CA VAL A 77 -13.19 -2.87 -4.85
C VAL A 77 -12.46 -1.57 -5.16
N TYR A 78 -11.13 -1.59 -5.01
CA TYR A 78 -10.27 -0.50 -5.44
C TYR A 78 -9.63 -0.85 -6.78
N TYR A 79 -9.58 0.13 -7.67
CA TYR A 79 -8.91 0.04 -8.95
C TYR A 79 -7.80 1.09 -9.00
N ASP A 80 -6.64 0.72 -9.49
CA ASP A 80 -5.52 1.61 -9.78
C ASP A 80 -5.10 1.42 -11.24
N PHE A 81 -5.53 2.36 -12.07
CA PHE A 81 -5.27 2.38 -13.51
C PHE A 81 -4.08 3.29 -13.79
N SER A 82 -2.90 2.69 -13.95
CA SER A 82 -1.75 3.43 -14.48
C SER A 82 -2.00 3.83 -15.93
N ALA A 83 -1.65 5.07 -16.26
CA ALA A 83 -1.68 5.57 -17.64
C ALA A 83 -0.61 4.94 -18.53
N ALA A 84 0.46 4.39 -17.95
CA ALA A 84 1.53 3.72 -18.70
C ALA A 84 1.14 2.27 -19.01
N GLU A 85 1.21 1.86 -20.29
CA GLU A 85 0.95 0.46 -20.70
C GLU A 85 1.91 -0.54 -20.07
N SER A 86 3.16 -0.13 -19.82
CA SER A 86 4.19 -0.97 -19.18
C SER A 86 3.98 -1.17 -17.67
N GLN A 87 3.01 -0.47 -17.08
CA GLN A 87 2.63 -0.66 -15.69
C GLN A 87 1.30 -1.41 -15.61
N PRO A 88 1.22 -2.46 -14.77
CA PRO A 88 -0.01 -3.22 -14.66
C PRO A 88 -1.09 -2.39 -13.99
N TRP A 89 -2.33 -2.59 -14.43
CA TRP A 89 -3.48 -2.17 -13.64
C TRP A 89 -3.59 -3.08 -12.40
N VAL A 90 -3.96 -2.49 -11.27
CA VAL A 90 -4.07 -3.23 -10.01
C VAL A 90 -5.49 -3.13 -9.47
N ILE A 91 -6.05 -4.27 -9.07
CA ILE A 91 -7.39 -4.37 -8.50
C ILE A 91 -7.25 -4.97 -7.11
N PHE A 92 -7.73 -4.24 -6.10
CA PHE A 92 -7.83 -4.72 -4.73
C PHE A 92 -9.28 -5.11 -4.44
N ASP A 93 -9.59 -6.38 -4.67
CA ASP A 93 -10.91 -6.96 -4.43
C ASP A 93 -10.92 -7.57 -3.02
N LEU A 94 -11.12 -6.71 -2.02
CA LEU A 94 -11.05 -7.09 -0.61
C LEU A 94 -12.20 -8.02 -0.21
N GLY A 95 -13.37 -7.87 -0.84
CA GLY A 95 -14.52 -8.76 -0.65
C GLY A 95 -14.22 -10.20 -1.07
N GLN A 96 -13.41 -10.39 -2.13
CA GLN A 96 -12.91 -11.69 -2.55
C GLN A 96 -11.51 -12.03 -2.02
N SER A 97 -11.01 -11.27 -1.04
CA SER A 97 -9.72 -11.47 -0.38
C SER A 97 -8.52 -11.58 -1.33
N ARG A 98 -8.51 -10.85 -2.46
CA ARG A 98 -7.45 -10.94 -3.46
C ARG A 98 -6.99 -9.57 -4.00
N VAL A 99 -5.74 -9.52 -4.43
CA VAL A 99 -5.16 -8.43 -5.22
C VAL A 99 -4.79 -8.99 -6.58
N ILE A 100 -5.28 -8.37 -7.65
CA ILE A 100 -5.07 -8.81 -9.03
C ILE A 100 -4.23 -7.76 -9.75
N MET A 101 -3.22 -8.20 -10.48
CA MET A 101 -2.43 -7.35 -11.37
C MET A 101 -2.68 -7.78 -12.81
N LEU A 102 -2.91 -6.80 -13.69
CA LEU A 102 -3.20 -7.00 -15.11
C LEU A 102 -2.08 -6.36 -15.93
N ASP A 103 -1.17 -7.18 -16.48
CA ASP A 103 -0.15 -6.80 -17.44
C ASP A 103 -0.79 -6.65 -18.82
N ARG A 104 -1.02 -5.40 -19.24
CA ARG A 104 -1.72 -5.10 -20.50
C ARG A 104 -0.84 -5.31 -21.72
N GLU A 105 0.47 -5.13 -21.57
CA GLU A 105 1.46 -5.33 -22.64
C GLU A 105 1.65 -6.82 -22.94
N ARG A 106 1.77 -7.64 -21.89
CA ARG A 106 1.96 -9.10 -22.03
C ARG A 106 0.65 -9.89 -22.09
N GLN A 107 -0.49 -9.23 -21.83
CA GLN A 107 -1.81 -9.86 -21.70
C GLN A 107 -1.84 -10.97 -20.64
N GLN A 108 -1.13 -10.74 -19.55
CA GLN A 108 -1.00 -11.66 -18.41
C GLN A 108 -1.68 -11.08 -17.18
N ARG A 109 -2.19 -11.95 -16.31
CA ARG A 109 -2.68 -11.57 -14.99
C ARG A 109 -2.07 -12.44 -13.93
N THR A 110 -1.93 -11.87 -12.74
CA THR A 110 -1.60 -12.65 -11.54
C THR A 110 -2.51 -12.22 -10.40
N SER A 111 -2.71 -13.12 -9.43
CA SER A 111 -3.53 -12.88 -8.26
C SER A 111 -2.78 -13.29 -7.00
N ILE A 112 -2.87 -12.46 -5.97
CA ILE A 112 -2.25 -12.67 -4.67
C ILE A 112 -3.35 -12.65 -3.62
N ALA A 113 -3.35 -13.63 -2.71
CA ALA A 113 -4.26 -13.57 -1.57
C ALA A 113 -3.88 -12.39 -0.66
N THR A 114 -4.87 -11.62 -0.23
CA THR A 114 -4.68 -10.50 0.72
C THR A 114 -4.01 -10.96 2.02
N GLY A 115 -4.35 -12.17 2.49
CA GLY A 115 -3.71 -12.78 3.65
C GLY A 115 -2.20 -13.02 3.47
N ASP A 116 -1.74 -13.29 2.24
CA ASP A 116 -0.32 -13.49 1.95
C ASP A 116 0.44 -12.17 2.03
N LEU A 117 -0.13 -11.09 1.50
CA LEU A 117 0.42 -9.74 1.63
C LEU A 117 0.51 -9.30 3.09
N VAL A 118 -0.50 -9.61 3.91
CA VAL A 118 -0.50 -9.33 5.35
C VAL A 118 0.62 -10.09 6.05
N ARG A 119 0.74 -11.40 5.81
CA ARG A 119 1.81 -12.23 6.42
C ARG A 119 3.20 -11.78 5.97
N LEU A 120 3.37 -11.43 4.70
CA LEU A 120 4.64 -10.93 4.17
C LEU A 120 5.02 -9.59 4.79
N THR A 121 4.06 -8.69 4.97
CA THR A 121 4.28 -7.41 5.67
C THR A 121 4.72 -7.63 7.12
N ALA A 122 3.98 -8.46 7.87
CA ALA A 122 4.31 -8.76 9.26
C ALA A 122 5.67 -9.45 9.40
N ARG A 123 5.99 -10.35 8.47
CA ARG A 123 7.30 -11.01 8.43
C ARG A 123 8.41 -9.99 8.17
N ALA A 124 8.28 -9.14 7.17
CA ALA A 124 9.25 -8.10 6.85
C ALA A 124 9.46 -7.15 8.05
N GLU A 125 8.40 -6.82 8.78
CA GLU A 125 8.48 -6.03 10.00
C GLU A 125 9.26 -6.77 11.11
N SER A 126 8.96 -8.06 11.34
CA SER A 126 9.61 -8.86 12.38
C SER A 126 11.08 -9.19 12.12
N GLU A 127 11.50 -9.25 10.85
CA GLU A 127 12.89 -9.56 10.47
C GLU A 127 13.84 -8.38 10.69
N ILE A 128 13.31 -7.15 10.82
CA ILE A 128 14.11 -5.93 11.04
C ILE A 128 14.18 -5.61 12.54
N THR A 129 15.15 -6.24 13.21
CA THR A 129 15.37 -6.07 14.66
C THR A 129 16.50 -5.11 14.99
N ASP A 130 17.45 -4.90 14.07
CA ASP A 130 18.61 -4.04 14.28
C ASP A 130 18.23 -2.56 14.28
N GLU A 131 18.72 -1.80 15.27
CA GLU A 131 18.36 -0.39 15.48
C GLU A 131 18.69 0.49 14.26
N GLN A 132 19.85 0.28 13.63
CA GLN A 132 20.23 1.05 12.44
C GLN A 132 19.31 0.73 11.26
N GLN A 133 18.98 -0.55 11.04
CA GLN A 133 18.03 -0.93 9.99
C GLN A 133 16.63 -0.37 10.25
N ARG A 134 16.17 -0.40 11.51
CA ARG A 134 14.87 0.16 11.89
C ARG A 134 14.79 1.66 11.63
N ALA A 135 15.83 2.41 12.01
CA ALA A 135 15.94 3.84 11.71
C ALA A 135 15.92 4.10 10.19
N ARG A 136 16.68 3.33 9.42
CA ARG A 136 16.79 3.44 7.97
C ARG A 136 15.47 3.19 7.24
N PHE A 137 14.69 2.24 7.73
CA PHE A 137 13.39 1.90 7.16
C PHE A 137 12.22 2.69 7.78
N GLY A 138 12.52 3.64 8.66
CA GLY A 138 11.53 4.49 9.31
C GLY A 138 10.54 3.70 10.16
N MET A 139 10.94 2.55 10.70
CA MET A 139 10.10 1.70 11.53
C MET A 139 9.76 2.35 12.87
N ASP A 140 10.64 3.20 13.38
CA ASP A 140 10.45 3.99 14.60
C ASP A 140 10.08 5.45 14.31
N ALA A 141 9.94 5.80 13.03
CA ALA A 141 9.56 7.15 12.62
C ALA A 141 8.17 7.50 13.18
N GLN A 142 8.05 8.72 13.68
CA GLN A 142 6.81 9.25 14.26
C GLN A 142 6.29 10.36 13.36
N PRO A 143 5.13 10.17 12.69
CA PRO A 143 4.52 11.23 11.94
C PRO A 143 4.08 12.35 12.89
N MET A 144 4.05 13.57 12.40
CA MET A 144 3.60 14.73 13.14
C MET A 144 2.60 15.51 12.30
N ARG A 145 1.59 16.06 12.97
CA ARG A 145 0.65 17.01 12.40
C ARG A 145 1.20 18.41 12.62
N THR A 146 1.57 19.11 11.55
CA THR A 146 2.17 20.45 11.63
C THR A 146 1.14 21.57 11.58
N SER A 147 -0.06 21.28 11.05
CA SER A 147 -1.26 22.12 11.19
C SER A 147 -2.50 21.27 10.95
N ASP A 148 -3.68 21.87 10.90
CA ASP A 148 -4.92 21.10 10.78
C ASP A 148 -4.98 20.14 9.59
N LEU A 149 -4.37 20.52 8.47
CA LEU A 149 -4.37 19.77 7.21
C LEU A 149 -2.96 19.41 6.73
N ASN A 150 -1.92 19.72 7.51
CA ASN A 150 -0.54 19.47 7.11
C ASN A 150 0.13 18.44 8.02
N PHE A 151 0.85 17.51 7.39
CA PHE A 151 1.52 16.41 8.06
C PHE A 151 2.96 16.29 7.59
N ALA A 152 3.82 15.80 8.47
CA ALA A 152 5.23 15.60 8.21
C ALA A 152 5.71 14.28 8.83
N LEU A 153 6.73 13.70 8.20
CA LEU A 153 7.44 12.54 8.72
C LEU A 153 8.89 12.63 8.25
N ASP A 154 9.83 12.54 9.18
CA ASP A 154 11.26 12.51 8.89
C ASP A 154 11.88 11.25 9.50
N TYR A 155 12.77 10.61 8.75
CA TYR A 155 13.61 9.50 9.20
C TYR A 155 14.82 9.38 8.28
N GLU A 156 15.92 8.80 8.75
CA GLU A 156 17.22 8.65 8.06
C GLU A 156 17.27 9.02 6.56
N GLY A 157 17.58 10.28 6.26
CA GLY A 157 17.76 10.78 4.89
C GLY A 157 16.47 10.92 4.07
N THR A 158 15.29 10.66 4.65
CA THR A 158 13.97 10.73 4.05
C THR A 158 13.07 11.75 4.77
N ARG A 159 12.37 12.55 3.98
CA ARG A 159 11.51 13.63 4.44
C ARG A 159 10.20 13.62 3.65
N TYR A 160 9.08 13.46 4.36
CA TYR A 160 7.73 13.63 3.84
C TYR A 160 7.14 14.94 4.32
N ARG A 161 6.54 15.69 3.41
CA ARG A 161 5.69 16.84 3.70
C ARG A 161 4.40 16.69 2.91
N ILE A 162 3.27 16.71 3.60
CA ILE A 162 1.96 16.52 2.99
C ILE A 162 1.09 17.71 3.34
N SER A 163 0.51 18.33 2.31
CA SER A 163 -0.69 19.15 2.47
C SER A 163 -1.90 18.32 2.09
N GLY A 164 -2.94 18.44 2.88
CA GLY A 164 -4.16 17.67 2.71
C GLY A 164 -5.39 18.53 2.56
N MET A 165 -6.48 17.85 2.28
CA MET A 165 -7.83 18.40 2.25
C MET A 165 -8.72 17.55 3.14
N ARG A 166 -9.72 18.17 3.77
CA ARG A 166 -10.72 17.42 4.54
C ARG A 166 -11.65 16.71 3.57
N ALA A 167 -11.90 15.43 3.79
CA ALA A 167 -12.91 14.71 3.01
C ALA A 167 -14.30 15.28 3.33
N SER A 168 -15.15 15.43 2.31
CA SER A 168 -16.56 15.80 2.50
C SER A 168 -17.36 14.71 3.20
N ASN A 169 -16.89 13.46 3.10
CA ASN A 169 -17.43 12.30 3.78
C ASN A 169 -16.26 11.52 4.45
N PRO A 170 -16.28 11.31 5.78
CA PRO A 170 -15.29 10.51 6.50
C PRO A 170 -15.06 9.11 5.92
N ASP A 171 -16.09 8.49 5.35
CA ASP A 171 -15.98 7.17 4.70
C ASP A 171 -15.00 7.20 3.53
N VAL A 172 -14.92 8.29 2.79
CA VAL A 172 -13.99 8.43 1.67
C VAL A 172 -12.55 8.52 2.19
N ALA A 173 -12.30 9.26 3.27
CA ALA A 173 -10.98 9.29 3.91
C ALA A 173 -10.55 7.91 4.42
N ALA A 174 -11.46 7.18 5.07
CA ALA A 174 -11.23 5.81 5.52
C ALA A 174 -10.98 4.84 4.36
N GLN A 175 -11.77 4.94 3.28
CA GLN A 175 -11.62 4.11 2.09
C GLN A 175 -10.30 4.38 1.37
N TYR A 176 -9.95 5.64 1.15
CA TYR A 176 -8.67 6.03 0.54
C TYR A 176 -7.47 5.63 1.41
N GLY A 177 -7.58 5.80 2.73
CA GLY A 177 -6.59 5.31 3.69
C GLY A 177 -6.33 3.82 3.51
N ARG A 178 -7.39 3.01 3.50
CA ARG A 178 -7.29 1.56 3.24
C ARG A 178 -6.64 1.24 1.89
N PHE A 179 -6.96 1.98 0.83
CA PHE A 179 -6.32 1.82 -0.47
C PHE A 179 -4.80 2.00 -0.39
N VAL A 180 -4.36 3.11 0.21
CA VAL A 180 -2.93 3.42 0.35
C VAL A 180 -2.20 2.35 1.16
N ASP A 181 -2.81 1.83 2.22
CA ASP A 181 -2.23 0.75 3.02
C ASP A 181 -2.04 -0.53 2.19
N TRP A 182 -3.02 -0.89 1.36
CA TRP A 182 -2.90 -2.05 0.48
C TRP A 182 -1.85 -1.86 -0.61
N VAL A 183 -1.72 -0.65 -1.17
CA VAL A 183 -0.62 -0.31 -2.08
C VAL A 183 0.73 -0.47 -1.37
N CYS A 184 0.84 -0.02 -0.12
CA CYS A 184 2.06 -0.19 0.68
C CYS A 184 2.40 -1.67 0.87
N ARG A 185 1.42 -2.50 1.25
CA ARG A 185 1.61 -3.97 1.41
C ARG A 185 2.04 -4.63 0.10
N LEU A 186 1.43 -4.27 -1.02
CA LEU A 186 1.82 -4.76 -2.34
C LEU A 186 3.25 -4.32 -2.70
N ASN A 187 3.66 -3.11 -2.34
CA ASN A 187 5.03 -2.62 -2.57
C ASN A 187 6.07 -3.28 -1.66
N ILE A 188 5.68 -3.90 -0.54
CA ILE A 188 6.59 -4.77 0.23
C ILE A 188 6.78 -6.10 -0.52
N ALA A 189 5.70 -6.65 -1.10
CA ALA A 189 5.75 -7.88 -1.89
C ALA A 189 6.51 -7.73 -3.22
N ARG A 190 6.52 -6.53 -3.81
CA ARG A 190 7.31 -6.15 -4.99
C ARG A 190 8.48 -5.28 -4.53
N PRO A 191 9.69 -5.82 -4.25
CA PRO A 191 10.77 -5.09 -3.58
C PRO A 191 11.34 -3.94 -4.43
N ARG A 192 10.57 -2.87 -4.57
CA ARG A 192 10.86 -1.65 -5.32
C ARG A 192 10.88 -0.49 -4.36
N GLY A 193 12.08 0.09 -4.20
CA GLY A 193 12.28 1.28 -3.38
C GLY A 193 12.45 0.98 -1.89
N VAL A 194 12.15 1.98 -1.05
CA VAL A 194 12.26 1.88 0.41
C VAL A 194 10.99 1.26 0.99
N PRO A 195 11.10 0.35 1.97
CA PRO A 195 9.94 -0.20 2.68
C PRO A 195 8.99 0.90 3.17
N PRO A 196 7.67 0.76 2.96
CA PRO A 196 6.71 1.83 3.18
C PRO A 196 6.21 1.94 4.63
N PHE A 197 6.88 1.36 5.63
CA PHE A 197 6.41 1.36 7.03
C PHE A 197 6.14 2.77 7.56
N ALA A 198 7.07 3.68 7.32
CA ALA A 198 6.94 5.08 7.69
C ALA A 198 5.71 5.73 7.00
N ARG A 199 5.49 5.42 5.72
CA ARG A 199 4.35 5.92 4.94
C ARG A 199 3.02 5.37 5.45
N MET A 200 2.98 4.12 5.91
CA MET A 200 1.78 3.52 6.52
C MET A 200 1.38 4.26 7.80
N LYS A 201 2.32 4.55 8.70
CA LYS A 201 2.03 5.34 9.91
C LYS A 201 1.54 6.76 9.59
N LEU A 202 2.16 7.40 8.61
CA LEU A 202 1.72 8.72 8.16
C LEU A 202 0.31 8.67 7.56
N ASN A 203 -0.03 7.59 6.84
CA ASN A 203 -1.36 7.36 6.32
C ASN A 203 -2.39 7.21 7.44
N GLU A 204 -2.09 6.36 8.42
CA GLU A 204 -2.95 6.10 9.58
C GLU A 204 -3.27 7.40 10.32
N MET A 205 -2.26 8.24 10.58
CA MET A 205 -2.45 9.54 11.19
C MET A 205 -3.33 10.48 10.35
N MET A 206 -3.18 10.51 9.02
CA MET A 206 -4.03 11.34 8.17
C MET A 206 -5.48 10.86 8.15
N THR A 207 -5.68 9.55 8.01
CA THR A 207 -7.00 8.92 8.00
C THR A 207 -7.72 9.11 9.34
N SER A 208 -7.03 9.03 10.48
CA SER A 208 -7.64 9.28 11.79
C SER A 208 -8.11 10.73 12.00
N HIS A 209 -7.76 11.64 11.08
CA HIS A 209 -8.17 13.05 11.09
C HIS A 209 -9.08 13.41 9.91
N ASP A 210 -9.58 12.41 9.17
CA ASP A 210 -10.41 12.57 7.97
C ASP A 210 -9.75 13.43 6.87
N VAL A 211 -8.42 13.34 6.76
CA VAL A 211 -7.62 14.09 5.78
C VAL A 211 -7.18 13.19 4.63
N LEU A 212 -7.44 13.67 3.40
CA LEU A 212 -6.91 13.12 2.17
C LEU A 212 -5.66 13.91 1.74
N PRO A 213 -4.65 13.29 1.10
CA PRO A 213 -3.51 14.03 0.58
C PRO A 213 -3.93 14.86 -0.63
N GLU A 214 -3.60 16.15 -0.65
CA GLU A 214 -3.73 16.99 -1.84
C GLU A 214 -2.38 17.07 -2.56
N GLU A 215 -1.31 17.34 -1.81
CA GLU A 215 0.07 17.31 -2.31
C GLU A 215 0.96 16.54 -1.34
N THR A 216 1.79 15.63 -1.86
CA THR A 216 2.83 14.94 -1.09
C THR A 216 4.18 15.25 -1.69
N LYS A 217 5.13 15.69 -0.87
CA LYS A 217 6.54 15.89 -1.22
C LYS A 217 7.38 14.91 -0.46
N VAL A 218 8.21 14.16 -1.19
CA VAL A 218 9.19 13.24 -0.63
C VAL A 218 10.56 13.66 -1.09
N THR A 219 11.47 13.87 -0.15
CA THR A 219 12.91 13.98 -0.43
C THR A 219 13.59 12.79 0.21
N LEU A 220 14.42 12.07 -0.54
CA LEU A 220 15.12 10.90 -0.03
C LEU A 220 16.57 10.88 -0.54
N THR A 221 17.51 10.56 0.34
CA THR A 221 18.92 10.37 -0.01
C THR A 221 19.15 8.89 -0.33
N ARG A 222 19.64 8.60 -1.53
CA ARG A 222 20.14 7.27 -1.89
C ARG A 222 21.63 7.32 -2.16
N TYR A 223 22.30 6.21 -1.91
CA TYR A 223 23.69 6.04 -2.30
C TYR A 223 23.74 5.23 -3.59
N LEU A 224 24.26 5.82 -4.66
CA LEU A 224 24.31 5.24 -6.00
C LEU A 224 25.71 4.72 -6.33
N GLY A 225 25.78 3.63 -7.10
CA GLY A 225 27.03 3.03 -7.56
C GLY A 225 27.82 2.33 -6.46
N ALA A 226 28.92 1.68 -6.86
CA ALA A 226 29.85 1.02 -5.93
C ALA A 226 30.49 2.03 -4.95
N ASP A 227 30.70 3.26 -5.41
CA ASP A 227 31.32 4.35 -4.64
C ASP A 227 30.37 5.01 -3.63
N ARG A 228 29.12 4.55 -3.55
CA ARG A 228 28.09 5.05 -2.63
C ARG A 228 28.00 6.59 -2.69
N ILE A 229 27.83 7.15 -3.89
CA ILE A 229 27.67 8.59 -4.05
C ILE A 229 26.26 8.97 -3.57
N ALA A 230 26.17 9.90 -2.63
CA ALA A 230 24.89 10.40 -2.15
C ALA A 230 24.18 11.18 -3.26
N ALA A 231 22.98 10.73 -3.63
CA ALA A 231 22.08 11.38 -4.55
C ALA A 231 20.78 11.72 -3.82
N THR A 232 20.32 12.96 -3.99
CA THR A 232 19.03 13.40 -3.46
C THR A 232 17.97 13.22 -4.53
N ILE A 233 16.97 12.39 -4.24
CA ILE A 233 15.79 12.20 -5.07
C ILE A 233 14.66 13.03 -4.47
N ARG A 234 14.00 13.83 -5.30
CA ARG A 234 12.81 14.60 -4.95
C ARG A 234 11.64 14.07 -5.75
N LEU A 235 10.55 13.74 -5.06
CA LEU A 235 9.29 13.35 -5.65
C LEU A 235 8.21 14.30 -5.14
N ARG A 236 7.28 14.64 -6.01
CA ARG A 236 6.07 15.39 -5.68
C ARG A 236 4.89 14.66 -6.28
N SER A 237 3.82 14.47 -5.54
CA SER A 237 2.56 13.99 -6.11
C SER A 237 1.43 14.96 -5.78
N SER A 238 0.51 15.10 -6.72
CA SER A 238 -0.76 15.82 -6.52
C SER A 238 -1.91 14.85 -6.71
N MET A 239 -2.94 14.95 -5.86
CA MET A 239 -4.16 14.16 -5.96
C MET A 239 -5.38 15.08 -6.03
N SER A 240 -6.29 14.78 -6.96
CA SER A 240 -7.61 15.42 -7.05
C SER A 240 -8.71 14.38 -6.97
N LEU A 241 -9.64 14.56 -6.04
CA LEU A 241 -10.77 13.66 -5.79
C LEU A 241 -12.01 14.09 -6.58
N GLN A 242 -12.77 13.12 -7.07
CA GLN A 242 -14.13 13.27 -7.55
C GLN A 242 -15.05 12.33 -6.76
N ASN A 243 -16.21 12.82 -6.34
CA ASN A 243 -17.16 12.04 -5.53
C ASN A 243 -18.05 11.11 -6.37
N GLU A 244 -17.60 10.79 -7.58
CA GLU A 244 -18.29 9.93 -8.55
C GLU A 244 -17.28 9.25 -9.48
N ILE A 245 -17.79 8.28 -10.23
CA ILE A 245 -17.08 7.61 -11.33
C ILE A 245 -17.71 8.12 -12.63
N ASP A 246 -16.89 8.71 -13.48
CA ASP A 246 -17.30 9.15 -14.81
C ASP A 246 -17.32 7.97 -15.81
N ASP A 247 -17.81 8.24 -17.03
CA ASP A 247 -17.92 7.23 -18.09
C ASP A 247 -16.56 6.65 -18.51
N ALA A 248 -15.49 7.45 -18.43
CA ALA A 248 -14.16 6.99 -18.80
C ALA A 248 -13.64 5.95 -17.81
N ILE A 249 -13.78 6.22 -16.50
CA ILE A 249 -13.40 5.29 -15.44
C ILE A 249 -14.33 4.07 -15.43
N ALA A 250 -15.64 4.26 -15.68
CA ALA A 250 -16.58 3.14 -15.81
C ALA A 250 -16.17 2.19 -16.95
N SER A 251 -15.74 2.73 -18.10
CA SER A 251 -15.18 1.93 -19.20
C SER A 251 -13.92 1.19 -18.78
N GLN A 252 -12.99 1.84 -18.08
CA GLN A 252 -11.77 1.18 -17.58
C GLN A 252 -12.08 0.05 -16.60
N ILE A 253 -13.09 0.21 -15.73
CA ILE A 253 -13.56 -0.86 -14.83
C ILE A 253 -14.09 -2.04 -15.64
N GLN A 254 -14.90 -1.79 -16.67
CA GLN A 254 -15.44 -2.84 -17.54
C GLN A 254 -14.33 -3.57 -18.32
N ASP A 255 -13.34 -2.83 -18.82
CA ASP A 255 -12.17 -3.38 -19.48
C ASP A 255 -11.36 -4.26 -18.53
N ALA A 256 -11.10 -3.79 -17.31
CA ALA A 256 -10.41 -4.53 -16.27
C ALA A 256 -11.14 -5.83 -15.90
N GLN A 257 -12.49 -5.80 -15.82
CA GLN A 257 -13.30 -7.01 -15.60
C GLN A 257 -13.17 -7.99 -16.76
N THR A 258 -13.12 -7.51 -18.00
CA THR A 258 -12.90 -8.34 -19.19
C THR A 258 -11.51 -8.97 -19.16
N MET A 259 -10.47 -8.17 -18.91
CA MET A 259 -9.06 -8.60 -18.80
C MET A 259 -8.87 -9.66 -17.72
N ARG A 260 -9.57 -9.56 -16.58
CA ARG A 260 -9.56 -10.60 -15.53
C ARG A 260 -9.98 -11.99 -16.04
N VAL A 261 -10.76 -12.06 -17.11
CA VAL A 261 -11.22 -13.32 -17.69
C VAL A 261 -10.32 -13.76 -18.85
N VAL A 262 -9.92 -12.82 -19.71
CA VAL A 262 -9.25 -13.14 -20.97
C VAL A 262 -7.72 -13.19 -20.89
N PHE A 263 -7.10 -12.52 -19.91
CA PHE A 263 -5.64 -12.57 -19.75
C PHE A 263 -5.19 -13.92 -19.20
N GLU A 264 -4.02 -14.37 -19.67
CA GLU A 264 -3.37 -15.59 -19.22
C GLU A 264 -3.02 -15.46 -17.73
N GLU A 265 -3.46 -16.42 -16.91
CA GLU A 265 -3.12 -16.43 -15.49
C GLU A 265 -1.72 -17.01 -15.25
N VAL A 266 -0.82 -16.20 -14.72
CA VAL A 266 0.54 -16.57 -14.33
C VAL A 266 0.66 -16.57 -12.81
N PRO A 267 1.21 -17.64 -12.20
CA PRO A 267 1.48 -17.68 -10.76
C PRO A 267 2.32 -16.49 -10.27
N TRP A 268 2.05 -16.00 -9.07
CA TRP A 268 2.73 -14.83 -8.50
C TRP A 268 4.26 -14.94 -8.49
N ASP A 269 4.79 -16.13 -8.19
CA ASP A 269 6.23 -16.41 -8.15
C ASP A 269 6.90 -16.44 -9.53
N GLN A 270 6.11 -16.51 -10.60
CA GLN A 270 6.54 -16.50 -12.00
C GLN A 270 6.22 -15.16 -12.68
N TYR A 271 5.45 -14.29 -12.03
CA TYR A 271 5.08 -13.00 -12.57
C TYR A 271 6.25 -12.01 -12.48
N GLU A 272 6.69 -11.52 -13.64
CA GLU A 272 7.74 -10.49 -13.72
C GLU A 272 7.17 -9.14 -13.30
N HIS A 273 7.44 -8.77 -12.05
CA HIS A 273 6.90 -7.57 -11.40
C HIS A 273 7.71 -6.31 -11.67
#